data_AF-A0A534SIK7-F1
#
_entry.id   AF-A0A534SIK7-F1
#
_cell.length_a   1.000
_cell.length_b   1.000
_cell.length_c   1.000
_cell.angle_alpha   90.00
_cell.angle_beta   90.00
_cell.angle_gamma   90.00
#
_symmetry.space_group_name_H-M   'P 1'
#
loop_
_entity.id
_entity.type
_entity.pdbx_description
1 polymer ?
#
loop_
_entity_poly.entity_id
_entity_poly.type
_entity_poly.pdbx_seq_one_letter_code
_entity_poly.pdbx_strand_id
1 'polypeptide(L)'
;GLHMSPRHNWQIHRKNEEKNRPTPVAIVISHHPAFYLGSLNVSPFGVDDYAKVGAIMGEALRLTPSETLGEDFMVPADAEMVIEGHVLANVKEVEGPFGEFTGYYGPQRLRNVIEVSAITHRRDAIFQHIFTGHRDTWVLGGIPKEGSLFNLIRGVVPTVKAVHFPMSGSCRFNCYISIDKKVDGET
;
A
#
# COMPACT_ATOMS: atom_id res chain seq x y z
N GLY A 1 14.51 2.03 10.20
CA GLY A 1 13.19 1.81 10.82
C GLY A 1 12.09 1.71 9.79
N LEU A 2 11.06 0.90 10.05
CA LEU A 2 9.88 0.69 9.21
C LEU A 2 8.64 1.27 9.90
N HIS A 3 7.95 2.18 9.23
CA HIS A 3 6.64 2.63 9.66
C HIS A 3 5.55 1.67 9.17
N MET A 4 4.77 1.12 10.11
CA MET A 4 3.54 0.39 9.80
C MET A 4 2.34 1.13 10.39
N SER A 5 1.43 1.57 9.52
CA SER A 5 0.11 2.04 9.93
C SER A 5 -0.70 0.88 10.55
N PRO A 6 -1.67 1.16 11.45
CA PRO A 6 -2.46 0.11 12.13
C PRO A 6 -3.46 -0.58 11.17
N ARG A 7 -2.92 -1.35 10.23
CA ARG A 7 -3.58 -2.11 9.16
C ARG A 7 -3.09 -3.57 9.21
N HIS A 8 -3.30 -4.33 8.13
CA HIS A 8 -3.04 -5.78 8.11
C HIS A 8 -1.60 -6.14 8.48
N ASN A 9 -0.59 -5.48 7.90
CA ASN A 9 0.82 -5.76 8.23
C ASN A 9 1.13 -5.50 9.71
N TRP A 10 0.57 -4.43 10.29
CA TRP A 10 0.70 -4.15 11.72
C TRP A 10 0.02 -5.21 12.58
N GLN A 11 -1.18 -5.66 12.21
CA GLN A 11 -1.89 -6.74 12.92
C GLN A 11 -1.14 -8.07 12.86
N ILE A 12 -0.57 -8.42 11.71
CA ILE A 12 0.25 -9.62 11.52
C ILE A 12 1.49 -9.54 12.40
N HIS A 13 2.22 -8.42 12.32
CA HIS A 13 3.42 -8.22 13.11
C HIS A 13 3.13 -8.27 14.60
N ARG A 14 2.07 -7.63 15.08
CA ARG A 14 1.68 -7.65 16.50
C ARG A 14 1.41 -9.06 17.01
N LYS A 15 0.73 -9.91 16.21
CA LYS A 15 0.48 -11.31 16.58
C LYS A 15 1.76 -12.14 16.68
N ASN A 16 2.77 -11.83 15.88
CA ASN A 16 4.09 -12.46 15.97
C ASN A 16 4.90 -11.90 17.14
N GLU A 17 4.87 -10.59 17.37
CA GLU A 17 5.53 -9.90 18.48
C GLU A 17 5.00 -10.40 19.84
N GLU A 18 3.68 -10.60 19.99
CA GLU A 18 3.04 -11.21 21.16
C GLU A 18 3.59 -12.63 21.49
N LYS A 19 4.20 -13.29 20.49
CA LYS A 19 4.83 -14.62 20.61
C LYS A 19 6.36 -14.56 20.62
N ASN A 20 6.95 -13.36 20.72
CA ASN A 20 8.37 -13.10 20.57
C ASN A 20 8.97 -13.67 19.27
N ARG A 21 8.19 -13.63 18.18
CA ARG A 21 8.63 -14.11 16.86
C ARG A 21 8.86 -12.94 15.90
N PRO A 22 9.96 -12.95 15.12
CA PRO A 22 10.10 -12.00 14.04
C PRO A 22 9.01 -12.21 12.98
N THR A 23 8.74 -11.17 12.18
CA THR A 23 7.77 -11.25 11.08
C THR A 23 8.49 -11.19 9.74
N PRO A 24 8.42 -12.25 8.92
CA PRO A 24 8.91 -12.22 7.55
C PRO A 24 8.29 -11.09 6.74
N VAL A 25 9.11 -10.39 5.96
CA VAL A 25 8.68 -9.32 5.06
C VAL A 25 9.50 -9.32 3.78
N ALA A 26 8.85 -8.92 2.69
CA ALA A 26 9.50 -8.59 1.43
C ALA A 26 9.12 -7.16 1.03
N ILE A 27 10.10 -6.36 0.65
CA ILE A 27 9.91 -5.01 0.09
C ILE A 27 10.12 -5.12 -1.41
N VAL A 28 9.06 -4.87 -2.17
CA VAL A 28 9.07 -4.91 -3.64
C VAL A 28 9.35 -3.52 -4.18
N ILE A 29 10.41 -3.38 -4.97
CA ILE A 29 10.85 -2.11 -5.55
C ILE A 29 10.76 -2.21 -7.07
N SER A 30 10.07 -1.23 -7.65
CA SER A 30 9.71 -1.13 -9.07
C SER A 30 8.96 -2.34 -9.62
N HIS A 31 7.74 -2.10 -10.09
CA HIS A 31 6.94 -3.10 -10.79
C HIS A 31 6.03 -2.37 -11.79
N HIS A 32 5.34 -3.13 -12.64
CA HIS A 32 4.29 -2.60 -13.50
C HIS A 32 3.34 -1.66 -12.72
N PRO A 33 2.97 -0.46 -13.21
CA PRO A 33 2.19 0.53 -12.45
C PRO A 33 0.87 0.00 -11.84
N ALA A 34 0.21 -0.95 -12.53
CA ALA A 34 -1.00 -1.60 -12.02
C ALA A 34 -0.77 -2.38 -10.71
N PHE A 35 0.45 -2.86 -10.46
CA PHE A 35 0.83 -3.48 -9.19
C PHE A 35 0.56 -2.54 -8.02
N TYR A 36 1.01 -1.29 -8.13
CA TYR A 36 0.81 -0.29 -7.08
C TYR A 36 -0.66 0.09 -6.90
N LEU A 37 -1.43 0.21 -7.98
CA LEU A 37 -2.88 0.45 -7.89
C LEU A 37 -3.58 -0.70 -7.14
N GLY A 38 -3.14 -1.94 -7.38
CA GLY A 38 -3.57 -3.12 -6.63
C GLY A 38 -3.17 -3.05 -5.18
N SER A 39 -1.89 -2.86 -4.88
CA SER A 39 -1.40 -2.81 -3.49
C SER A 39 -2.06 -1.71 -2.65
N LEU A 40 -2.46 -0.59 -3.26
CA LEU A 40 -3.11 0.53 -2.59
C LEU A 40 -4.63 0.39 -2.46
N ASN A 41 -5.25 -0.57 -3.15
CA ASN A 41 -6.66 -0.85 -3.02
C ASN A 41 -6.92 -1.56 -1.68
N VAL A 42 -7.72 -0.96 -0.80
CA VAL A 42 -7.95 -1.50 0.56
C VAL A 42 -9.04 -2.58 0.50
N SER A 43 -8.66 -3.80 0.86
CA SER A 43 -9.56 -4.95 1.01
C SER A 43 -9.74 -5.34 2.48
N PRO A 44 -10.73 -6.18 2.83
CA PRO A 44 -10.80 -6.84 4.13
C PRO A 44 -9.56 -7.71 4.42
N PHE A 45 -9.28 -7.95 5.71
CA PHE A 45 -8.21 -8.86 6.13
C PHE A 45 -8.46 -10.28 5.62
N GLY A 46 -7.41 -10.93 5.12
CA GLY A 46 -7.46 -12.30 4.58
C GLY A 46 -7.77 -12.39 3.08
N VAL A 47 -8.06 -11.27 2.42
CA VAL A 47 -8.08 -11.21 0.94
C VAL A 47 -6.64 -11.20 0.44
N ASP A 48 -6.34 -12.04 -0.54
CA ASP A 48 -5.03 -12.10 -1.19
C ASP A 48 -4.76 -10.84 -2.03
N ASP A 49 -3.70 -10.11 -1.67
CA ASP A 49 -3.27 -8.92 -2.38
C ASP A 49 -2.71 -9.23 -3.78
N TYR A 50 -2.12 -10.41 -4.01
CA TYR A 50 -1.65 -10.80 -5.34
C TYR A 50 -2.81 -11.09 -6.29
N ALA A 51 -3.85 -11.80 -5.83
CA ALA A 51 -5.07 -11.97 -6.61
C ALA A 51 -5.71 -10.62 -6.99
N LYS A 52 -5.71 -9.66 -6.07
CA LYS A 52 -6.24 -8.31 -6.30
C LYS A 52 -5.40 -7.52 -7.30
N VAL A 53 -4.07 -7.58 -7.19
CA VAL A 53 -3.15 -7.02 -8.19
C VAL A 53 -3.42 -7.64 -9.56
N GLY A 54 -3.54 -8.97 -9.62
CA GLY A 54 -3.82 -9.68 -10.87
C GLY A 54 -5.15 -9.27 -11.50
N ALA A 55 -6.20 -9.06 -10.69
CA ALA A 55 -7.49 -8.57 -11.17
C ALA A 55 -7.39 -7.17 -11.82
N ILE A 56 -6.52 -6.29 -11.31
CA ILE A 56 -6.27 -4.97 -11.92
C ILE A 56 -5.39 -5.10 -13.17
N MET A 57 -4.42 -6.02 -13.17
CA MET A 57 -3.57 -6.30 -14.33
C MET A 57 -4.33 -6.99 -15.47
N GLY A 58 -5.45 -7.65 -15.17
CA GLY A 58 -6.20 -8.47 -16.13
C GLY A 58 -5.59 -9.87 -16.33
N GLU A 59 -4.56 -10.22 -15.58
CA GLU A 59 -3.86 -11.51 -15.62
C GLU A 59 -3.29 -11.86 -14.24
N ALA A 60 -3.05 -13.13 -13.98
CA ALA A 60 -2.45 -13.55 -12.71
C ALA A 60 -1.04 -12.98 -12.55
N LEU A 61 -0.74 -12.43 -11.39
CA LEU A 61 0.60 -11.94 -11.07
C LEU A 61 1.58 -13.12 -11.05
N ARG A 62 2.70 -13.01 -11.78
CA ARG A 62 3.75 -14.02 -11.76
C ARG A 62 4.52 -13.95 -10.45
N LEU A 63 4.64 -15.07 -9.78
CA LEU A 63 5.33 -15.20 -8.51
C LEU A 63 6.53 -16.14 -8.63
N THR A 64 7.51 -15.94 -7.77
CA THR A 64 8.67 -16.82 -7.59
C THR A 64 8.87 -17.08 -6.10
N PRO A 65 9.43 -18.24 -5.70
CA PRO A 65 9.81 -18.48 -4.31
C PRO A 65 10.75 -17.40 -3.78
N SER A 66 10.62 -17.07 -2.51
CA SER A 66 11.57 -16.22 -1.77
C SER A 66 12.95 -16.88 -1.73
N GLU A 67 14.01 -16.09 -1.79
CA GLU A 67 15.38 -16.61 -1.61
C GLU A 67 15.63 -17.14 -0.20
N THR A 68 14.96 -16.55 0.80
CA THR A 68 15.21 -16.84 2.22
C THR A 68 14.23 -17.84 2.82
N LEU A 69 13.04 -17.97 2.24
CA LEU A 69 11.93 -18.79 2.77
C LEU A 69 11.31 -19.74 1.75
N GLY A 70 11.76 -19.73 0.49
CA GLY A 70 11.29 -20.66 -0.53
C GLY A 70 9.79 -20.52 -0.83
N GLU A 71 9.11 -21.65 -1.02
CA GLU A 71 7.69 -21.70 -1.42
C GLU A 71 6.72 -21.24 -0.31
N ASP A 72 7.18 -21.17 0.93
CA ASP A 72 6.37 -20.68 2.05
C ASP A 72 6.15 -19.15 1.98
N PHE A 73 6.93 -18.44 1.16
CA PHE A 73 6.79 -17.00 0.99
C PHE A 73 7.06 -16.56 -0.46
N MET A 74 6.01 -16.44 -1.25
CA MET A 74 6.12 -16.09 -2.67
C MET A 74 6.25 -14.57 -2.87
N VAL A 75 7.15 -14.15 -3.77
CA VAL A 75 7.40 -12.74 -4.13
C VAL A 75 7.12 -12.48 -5.62
N PRO A 76 6.82 -11.24 -6.04
CA PRO A 76 6.54 -10.93 -7.44
C PRO A 76 7.78 -11.17 -8.33
N ALA A 77 7.66 -12.07 -9.30
CA ALA A 77 8.77 -12.44 -10.19
C ALA A 77 9.18 -11.31 -11.16
N ASP A 78 8.29 -10.35 -11.36
CA ASP A 78 8.46 -9.24 -12.29
C ASP A 78 8.97 -7.94 -11.66
N ALA A 79 9.29 -7.96 -10.37
CA ALA A 79 9.92 -6.83 -9.69
C ALA A 79 11.32 -6.55 -10.27
N GLU A 80 11.74 -5.28 -10.23
CA GLU A 80 13.14 -4.95 -10.54
C GLU A 80 14.06 -5.35 -9.39
N MET A 81 13.58 -5.21 -8.15
CA MET A 81 14.31 -5.54 -6.93
C MET A 81 13.38 -5.98 -5.81
N VAL A 82 13.81 -6.98 -5.03
CA VAL A 82 13.14 -7.44 -3.81
C VAL A 82 14.15 -7.43 -2.66
N ILE A 83 13.76 -6.83 -1.54
CA ILE A 83 14.51 -6.87 -0.28
C ILE A 83 13.76 -7.75 0.69
N GLU A 84 14.34 -8.88 1.05
CA GLU A 84 13.76 -9.84 2.00
C GLU A 84 14.39 -9.71 3.38
N GLY A 85 13.59 -9.95 4.41
CA GLY A 85 14.09 -9.92 5.77
C GLY A 85 13.00 -10.10 6.80
N HIS A 86 13.30 -9.65 8.02
CA HIS A 86 12.46 -9.88 9.18
C HIS A 86 12.26 -8.60 9.98
N VAL A 87 11.01 -8.26 10.27
CA VAL A 87 10.71 -7.25 11.29
C VAL A 87 10.97 -7.87 12.65
N LEU A 88 11.95 -7.35 13.37
CA LEU A 88 12.36 -7.86 14.68
C LEU A 88 11.27 -7.64 15.73
N ALA A 89 11.02 -8.65 16.58
CA ALA A 89 10.08 -8.53 17.69
C ALA A 89 10.67 -7.68 18.81
N ASN A 90 9.89 -6.74 19.36
CA ASN A 90 10.28 -5.90 20.50
C ASN A 90 11.52 -5.01 20.30
N VAL A 91 12.05 -4.91 19.07
CA VAL A 91 13.18 -4.03 18.73
C VAL A 91 12.66 -2.80 18.00
N LYS A 92 12.97 -1.62 18.56
CA LYS A 92 12.57 -0.34 17.99
C LYS A 92 13.71 0.66 18.03
N GLU A 93 13.78 1.48 16.99
CA GLU A 93 14.75 2.55 16.84
C GLU A 93 14.05 3.86 16.51
N VAL A 94 14.76 4.98 16.73
CA VAL A 94 14.27 6.31 16.36
C VAL A 94 14.19 6.42 14.84
N GLU A 95 13.02 6.83 14.36
CA GLU A 95 12.74 7.09 12.94
C GLU A 95 12.11 8.48 12.81
N GLY A 96 12.40 9.15 11.69
CA GLY A 96 11.99 10.52 11.41
C GLY A 96 12.95 11.60 11.97
N PRO A 97 12.58 12.89 11.88
CA PRO A 97 11.33 13.38 11.29
C PRO A 97 11.31 13.11 9.78
N PHE A 98 10.12 13.02 9.18
CA PHE A 98 9.96 12.71 7.76
C PHE A 98 8.86 13.57 7.13
N GLY A 99 9.03 13.96 5.87
CA GLY A 99 8.02 14.73 5.13
C GLY A 99 6.83 13.85 4.77
N GLU A 100 5.66 14.15 5.32
CA GLU A 100 4.47 13.32 5.19
C GLU A 100 3.60 13.73 4.00
N PHE A 101 2.66 12.85 3.62
CA PHE A 101 1.72 13.10 2.52
C PHE A 101 0.88 14.38 2.73
N THR A 102 0.80 14.89 3.96
CA THR A 102 0.09 16.14 4.28
C THR A 102 0.85 17.39 3.83
N GLY A 103 2.12 17.26 3.43
CA GLY A 103 3.01 18.39 3.13
C GLY A 103 3.73 18.94 4.37
N TYR A 104 3.62 18.29 5.52
CA TYR A 104 4.27 18.70 6.78
C TYR A 104 5.21 17.61 7.30
N TYR A 105 6.13 17.98 8.18
CA TYR A 105 6.96 16.99 8.88
C TYR A 105 6.15 16.21 9.92
N GLY A 106 6.23 14.88 9.84
CA GLY A 106 5.89 13.99 10.94
C GLY A 106 6.98 14.03 12.02
N PRO A 107 6.61 13.89 13.30
CA PRO A 107 7.59 13.91 14.40
C PRO A 107 8.40 12.62 14.46
N GLN A 108 9.54 12.68 15.14
CA GLN A 108 10.33 11.51 15.50
C GLN A 108 9.55 10.53 16.36
N ARG A 109 9.66 9.24 16.06
CA ARG A 109 8.98 8.16 16.80
C ARG A 109 9.84 6.91 16.83
N LEU A 110 9.62 6.08 17.86
CA LEU A 110 10.16 4.73 17.88
C LEU A 110 9.39 3.85 16.89
N ARG A 111 10.10 3.23 15.95
CA ARG A 111 9.56 2.37 14.90
C ARG A 111 10.28 1.04 14.84
N ASN A 112 9.64 0.07 14.19
CA ASN A 112 10.16 -1.29 14.11
C ASN A 112 11.42 -1.34 13.25
N VAL A 113 12.29 -2.31 13.52
CA VAL A 113 13.52 -2.53 12.76
C VAL A 113 13.34 -3.73 11.84
N ILE A 114 13.83 -3.61 10.60
CA ILE A 114 13.94 -4.72 9.67
C ILE A 114 15.41 -5.16 9.68
N GLU A 115 15.64 -6.45 9.94
CA GLU A 115 16.91 -7.10 9.64
C GLU A 115 16.82 -7.69 8.22
N VAL A 116 17.66 -7.18 7.31
CA VAL A 116 17.67 -7.61 5.91
C VAL A 116 18.47 -8.91 5.78
N SER A 117 17.88 -9.90 5.11
CA SER A 117 18.47 -11.22 4.92
C SER A 117 18.93 -11.44 3.47
N ALA A 118 18.23 -10.86 2.49
CA ALA A 118 18.64 -10.92 1.09
C ALA A 118 18.19 -9.68 0.31
N ILE A 119 18.95 -9.34 -0.72
CA ILE A 119 18.57 -8.35 -1.74
C ILE A 119 18.77 -9.03 -3.09
N THR A 120 17.69 -9.20 -3.84
CA THR A 120 17.73 -9.71 -5.22
C THR A 120 17.25 -8.66 -6.19
N HIS A 121 17.83 -8.65 -7.39
CA HIS A 121 17.46 -7.70 -8.42
C HIS A 121 17.79 -8.20 -9.82
N ARG A 122 17.15 -7.61 -10.82
CA ARG A 122 17.50 -7.79 -12.24
C ARG A 122 18.88 -7.20 -12.53
N ARG A 123 19.58 -7.72 -13.54
CA ARG A 123 20.96 -7.27 -13.89
C ARG A 123 21.09 -5.75 -14.02
N ASP A 124 20.13 -5.12 -14.69
CA ASP A 124 20.09 -3.67 -14.94
C ASP A 124 18.86 -3.03 -14.24
N ALA A 125 18.67 -3.40 -12.96
CA ALA A 125 17.47 -3.03 -12.20
C ALA A 125 17.25 -1.52 -12.10
N ILE A 126 16.01 -1.09 -12.33
CA ILE A 126 15.57 0.28 -12.11
C ILE A 126 15.11 0.43 -10.66
N PHE A 127 15.69 1.40 -9.94
CA PHE A 127 15.23 1.77 -8.60
C PHE A 127 14.20 2.91 -8.68
N GLN A 128 12.92 2.57 -8.56
CA GLN A 128 11.84 3.53 -8.50
C GLN A 128 11.60 3.97 -7.06
N HIS A 129 11.71 5.28 -6.83
CA HIS A 129 11.31 5.93 -5.59
C HIS A 129 10.11 6.84 -5.86
N ILE A 130 9.32 7.11 -4.82
CA ILE A 130 8.18 8.03 -4.87
C ILE A 130 8.39 9.11 -3.81
N PHE A 131 8.28 10.38 -4.20
CA PHE A 131 8.54 11.48 -3.27
C PHE A 131 7.29 11.81 -2.43
N THR A 132 7.33 11.47 -1.14
CA THR A 132 6.19 11.68 -0.24
C THR A 132 5.77 13.14 -0.16
N GLY A 133 4.47 13.39 -0.24
CA GLY A 133 3.90 14.74 -0.21
C GLY A 133 3.88 15.42 -1.57
N HIS A 134 4.13 14.67 -2.65
CA HIS A 134 4.08 15.15 -4.01
C HIS A 134 3.03 14.41 -4.86
N ARG A 135 2.80 14.89 -6.10
CA ARG A 135 1.68 14.47 -6.96
C ARG A 135 1.66 12.97 -7.24
N ASP A 136 2.83 12.36 -7.39
CA ASP A 136 3.02 10.93 -7.56
C ASP A 136 2.43 10.12 -6.39
N THR A 137 2.74 10.47 -5.14
CA THR A 137 2.12 9.81 -3.97
C THR A 137 0.62 10.07 -3.85
N TRP A 138 0.17 11.30 -4.13
CA TRP A 138 -1.24 11.67 -3.95
C TRP A 138 -2.15 11.01 -4.98
N VAL A 139 -1.80 11.10 -6.26
CA VAL A 139 -2.61 10.53 -7.35
C VAL A 139 -2.68 9.01 -7.21
N LEU A 140 -1.54 8.36 -6.98
CA LEU A 140 -1.48 6.90 -6.86
C LEU A 140 -2.30 6.39 -5.66
N GLY A 141 -2.27 7.12 -4.54
CA GLY A 141 -3.08 6.79 -3.36
C GLY A 141 -4.55 7.22 -3.45
N GLY A 142 -4.90 8.16 -4.33
CA GLY A 142 -6.24 8.71 -4.49
C GLY A 142 -7.13 7.83 -5.36
N ILE A 143 -6.61 7.38 -6.53
CA ILE A 143 -7.39 6.64 -7.54
C ILE A 143 -8.12 5.41 -6.96
N PRO A 144 -7.47 4.49 -6.21
CA PRO A 144 -8.18 3.35 -5.65
C PRO A 144 -9.29 3.77 -4.66
N LYS A 145 -9.07 4.86 -3.90
CA LYS A 145 -10.07 5.37 -2.95
C LYS A 145 -11.26 5.98 -3.66
N GLU A 146 -11.06 6.71 -4.75
CA GLU A 146 -12.15 7.25 -5.58
C GLU A 146 -13.04 6.11 -6.08
N GLY A 147 -12.44 5.02 -6.59
CA GLY A 147 -13.17 3.84 -7.04
C GLY A 147 -13.96 3.15 -5.93
N SER A 148 -13.33 2.91 -4.78
CA SER A 148 -14.01 2.30 -3.62
C SER A 148 -15.17 3.17 -3.12
N LEU A 149 -14.95 4.48 -3.00
CA LEU A 149 -15.98 5.40 -2.52
C LEU A 149 -17.12 5.56 -3.54
N PHE A 150 -16.81 5.61 -4.84
CA PHE A 150 -17.81 5.62 -5.89
C PHE A 150 -18.73 4.39 -5.82
N ASN A 151 -18.15 3.20 -5.66
CA ASN A 151 -18.94 1.96 -5.55
C ASN A 151 -19.81 1.95 -4.27
N LEU A 152 -19.27 2.45 -3.16
CA LEU A 152 -20.02 2.58 -1.92
C LEU A 152 -21.22 3.53 -2.06
N ILE A 153 -20.98 4.73 -2.62
CA ILE A 153 -22.03 5.74 -2.84
C ILE A 153 -23.06 5.21 -3.83
N ARG A 154 -22.64 4.59 -4.93
CA ARG A 154 -23.56 4.05 -5.96
C ARG A 154 -24.53 3.02 -5.40
N GLY A 155 -24.14 2.27 -4.36
CA GLY A 155 -25.02 1.34 -3.66
C GLY A 155 -26.17 2.01 -2.91
N VAL A 156 -26.05 3.30 -2.59
CA VAL A 156 -27.06 4.09 -1.84
C VAL A 156 -27.72 5.17 -2.72
N VAL A 157 -26.94 5.84 -3.56
CA VAL A 157 -27.34 6.91 -4.49
C VAL A 157 -26.97 6.47 -5.92
N PRO A 158 -27.86 5.74 -6.62
CA PRO A 158 -27.57 5.19 -7.95
C PRO A 158 -27.27 6.26 -9.01
N THR A 159 -27.70 7.51 -8.77
CA THR A 159 -27.52 8.66 -9.66
C THR A 159 -26.12 9.28 -9.58
N VAL A 160 -25.21 8.75 -8.75
CA VAL A 160 -23.82 9.22 -8.68
C VAL A 160 -23.12 9.06 -10.03
N LYS A 161 -22.49 10.15 -10.49
CA LYS A 161 -21.76 10.23 -11.77
C LYS A 161 -20.25 10.08 -11.57
N ALA A 162 -19.69 10.74 -10.56
CA ALA A 162 -18.25 10.69 -10.28
C ALA A 162 -17.94 11.09 -8.83
N VAL A 163 -16.79 10.61 -8.37
CA VAL A 163 -16.15 10.96 -7.09
C VAL A 163 -14.73 11.41 -7.40
N HIS A 164 -14.28 12.50 -6.77
CA HIS A 164 -12.93 13.00 -6.94
C HIS A 164 -12.32 13.47 -5.61
N PHE A 165 -11.11 13.01 -5.31
CA PHE A 165 -10.26 13.53 -4.24
C PHE A 165 -9.24 14.51 -4.84
N PRO A 166 -9.46 15.84 -4.78
CA PRO A 166 -8.57 16.82 -5.39
C PRO A 166 -7.20 16.88 -4.72
N MET A 167 -6.19 17.24 -5.50
CA MET A 167 -4.81 17.46 -5.02
C MET A 167 -4.74 18.56 -3.94
N SER A 168 -5.64 19.56 -3.97
CA SER A 168 -5.71 20.60 -2.93
C SER A 168 -6.02 20.04 -1.54
N GLY A 169 -6.61 18.85 -1.44
CA GLY A 169 -6.80 18.10 -0.20
C GLY A 169 -5.87 16.89 -0.08
N SER A 170 -4.69 16.91 -0.73
CA SER A 170 -3.72 15.80 -0.76
C SER A 170 -4.31 14.46 -1.22
N CYS A 171 -5.33 14.52 -2.10
CA CYS A 171 -6.13 13.36 -2.52
C CYS A 171 -6.69 12.53 -1.34
N ARG A 172 -7.02 13.18 -0.21
CA ARG A 172 -7.57 12.51 0.99
C ARG A 172 -8.59 13.34 1.77
N PHE A 173 -8.36 14.64 1.96
CA PHE A 173 -9.12 15.45 2.93
C PHE A 173 -10.39 16.08 2.37
N ASN A 174 -10.41 16.39 1.08
CA ASN A 174 -11.57 16.95 0.40
C ASN A 174 -12.11 15.92 -0.58
N CYS A 175 -13.43 15.87 -0.76
CA CYS A 175 -14.08 14.98 -1.73
C CYS A 175 -15.14 15.77 -2.49
N TYR A 176 -15.14 15.63 -3.81
CA TYR A 176 -16.18 16.16 -4.68
C TYR A 176 -16.99 15.00 -5.23
N ILE A 177 -18.32 15.11 -5.12
CA ILE A 177 -19.27 14.11 -5.60
C ILE A 177 -20.19 14.81 -6.59
N SER A 178 -20.36 14.21 -7.78
CA SER A 178 -21.32 14.67 -8.77
C SER A 178 -22.45 13.66 -8.90
N ILE A 179 -23.68 14.15 -8.95
CA ILE A 179 -24.90 13.33 -9.00
C ILE A 179 -25.84 13.82 -10.12
N ASP A 180 -26.64 12.91 -10.66
CA ASP A 180 -27.77 13.22 -11.54
C ASP A 180 -29.04 13.45 -10.72
N LYS A 181 -29.13 14.56 -10.00
CA LYS A 181 -30.22 14.81 -9.03
C LYS A 181 -31.60 14.56 -9.65
N LYS A 182 -32.38 13.63 -9.09
CA LYS A 182 -33.77 13.33 -9.52
C LYS A 182 -34.82 13.87 -8.56
N VAL A 183 -34.52 13.84 -7.26
CA VAL A 183 -35.42 14.32 -6.20
C VAL A 183 -34.67 15.16 -5.18
N ASP A 184 -35.39 15.99 -4.43
CA ASP A 184 -34.83 16.70 -3.28
C ASP A 184 -34.50 15.72 -2.16
N GLY A 185 -33.34 15.88 -1.52
CA GLY A 185 -32.83 14.97 -0.50
C GLY A 185 -31.86 13.90 -1.00
N GLU A 186 -31.65 13.78 -2.32
CA GLU A 186 -30.43 13.15 -2.86
C GLU A 186 -29.24 14.07 -2.54
N THR A 187 -28.67 13.90 -1.34
CA THR A 187 -27.43 14.53 -0.86
C THR A 187 -26.42 13.47 -0.46
#